data_AF-A0A6G3SZC9-F1
#
_entry.id   AF-A0A6G3SZC9-F1
#
_cell.length_a   1.000
_cell.length_b   1.000
_cell.length_c   1.000
_cell.angle_alpha   90.00
_cell.angle_beta   90.00
_cell.angle_gamma   90.00
#
_symmetry.space_group_name_H-M   'P 1'
#
loop_
_entity.id
_entity.type
_entity.pdbx_description
1 polymer ?
#
loop_
_entity_poly.entity_id
_entity_poly.type
_entity_poly.pdbx_seq_one_letter_code
_entity_poly.pdbx_strand_id
1 'polypeptide(L)'
;MTARAADRTRYNRATAHLDAPIAIVDLDAFDANADDLVRRAGGKPVRVASKSVRCRALLERVLARPGFAGIMSFTLAESLWLARAGFDDVLLAYPSADRSAFAELAADPKLAAAVTVMVDDHAQLELIDASRAGGREEIRVCLELDTSLRMLGGRVRIGALRSPLRSPAHLAELARSVARRPGFRLVGLMAYEGHVAGVGDALAGRPLRSRAI
;
A
#
# COMPACT_ATOMS: atom_id res chain seq x y z
N MET A 1 15.88 32.73 -14.11
CA MET A 1 15.74 31.33 -14.59
C MET A 1 14.65 30.65 -13.77
N THR A 2 13.70 29.94 -14.38
CA THR A 2 12.65 29.24 -13.62
C THR A 2 13.24 28.06 -12.85
N ALA A 3 12.64 27.64 -11.72
CA ALA A 3 13.10 26.48 -10.95
C ALA A 3 13.28 25.24 -11.85
N ARG A 4 12.31 24.97 -12.73
CA ARG A 4 12.38 23.87 -13.72
C ARG A 4 13.58 23.95 -14.67
N ALA A 5 14.00 25.17 -15.07
CA ALA A 5 15.16 25.34 -15.94
C ALA A 5 16.48 25.10 -15.18
N ALA A 6 16.52 25.44 -13.90
CA ALA A 6 17.64 25.12 -13.01
C ALA A 6 17.76 23.60 -12.82
N ASP A 7 16.66 22.92 -12.50
CA ASP A 7 16.60 21.47 -12.31
C ASP A 7 17.08 20.71 -13.54
N ARG A 8 16.57 21.08 -14.73
CA ARG A 8 17.01 20.48 -16.00
C ARG A 8 18.52 20.62 -16.21
N THR A 9 19.08 21.80 -15.93
CA THR A 9 20.52 22.05 -16.09
C THR A 9 21.33 21.19 -15.12
N ARG A 10 20.86 21.05 -13.88
CA ARG A 10 21.49 20.19 -12.85
C ARG A 10 21.46 18.73 -13.27
N TYR A 11 20.30 18.21 -13.68
CA TYR A 11 20.13 16.81 -14.07
C TYR A 11 20.93 16.45 -15.32
N ASN A 12 20.84 17.26 -16.37
CA ASN A 12 21.61 17.04 -17.59
C ASN A 12 23.11 16.97 -17.32
N ARG A 13 23.62 17.80 -16.39
CA ARG A 13 25.02 17.76 -15.98
C ARG A 13 25.36 16.50 -15.22
N ALA A 14 24.53 16.12 -14.25
CA ALA A 14 24.74 14.91 -13.43
C ALA A 14 24.74 13.63 -14.27
N THR A 15 23.97 13.60 -15.36
CA THR A 15 23.80 12.42 -16.21
C THR A 15 24.42 12.53 -17.58
N ALA A 16 25.27 13.53 -17.83
CA ALA A 16 25.85 13.81 -19.15
C ALA A 16 26.67 12.64 -19.74
N HIS A 17 27.11 11.72 -18.88
CA HIS A 17 27.93 10.56 -19.22
C HIS A 17 27.10 9.28 -19.47
N LEU A 18 25.77 9.35 -19.40
CA LEU A 18 24.86 8.22 -19.60
C LEU A 18 24.12 8.34 -20.94
N ASP A 19 23.96 7.22 -21.62
CA ASP A 19 23.13 7.14 -22.82
C ASP A 19 21.64 7.15 -22.45
N ALA A 20 20.86 7.96 -23.16
CA ALA A 20 19.41 8.07 -22.96
C ALA A 20 18.65 6.93 -23.69
N PRO A 21 17.44 6.55 -23.22
CA PRO A 21 16.66 7.15 -22.14
C PRO A 21 17.08 6.67 -20.74
N ILE A 22 17.08 7.60 -19.78
CA ILE A 22 17.31 7.30 -18.36
C ILE A 22 16.13 7.76 -17.51
N ALA A 23 15.88 7.02 -16.43
CA ALA A 23 15.01 7.46 -15.35
C ALA A 23 15.88 7.90 -14.16
N ILE A 24 15.60 9.08 -13.61
CA ILE A 24 16.32 9.62 -12.47
C ILE A 24 15.37 9.86 -11.31
N VAL A 25 15.90 9.73 -10.10
CA VAL A 25 15.25 10.20 -8.88
C VAL A 25 16.15 11.23 -8.24
N ASP A 26 15.63 12.44 -8.09
CA ASP A 26 16.28 13.49 -7.32
C ASP A 26 16.15 13.17 -5.82
N LEU A 27 17.26 12.88 -5.15
CA LEU A 27 17.26 12.50 -3.74
C LEU A 27 16.91 13.67 -2.82
N ASP A 28 17.22 14.92 -3.21
CA ASP A 28 16.83 16.10 -2.42
C ASP A 28 15.31 16.26 -2.42
N ALA A 29 14.68 16.14 -3.60
CA ALA A 29 13.23 16.18 -3.73
C ALA A 29 12.55 14.96 -3.08
N PHE A 30 13.15 13.77 -3.21
CA PHE A 30 12.65 12.55 -2.56
C PHE A 30 12.58 12.72 -1.04
N ASP A 31 13.67 13.20 -0.43
CA ASP A 31 13.76 13.40 1.01
C ASP A 31 12.82 14.51 1.49
N ALA A 32 12.74 15.63 0.77
CA ALA A 32 11.81 16.72 1.09
C ALA A 32 10.34 16.26 1.04
N ASN A 33 9.97 15.43 0.05
CA ASN A 33 8.63 14.85 -0.03
C ASN A 33 8.36 13.89 1.14
N ALA A 34 9.35 13.09 1.55
CA ALA A 34 9.22 12.19 2.68
C ALA A 34 9.00 12.97 3.99
N ASP A 35 9.75 14.06 4.20
CA ASP A 35 9.59 14.92 5.38
C ASP A 35 8.22 15.60 5.42
N ASP A 36 7.74 16.09 4.27
CA ASP A 36 6.40 16.69 4.18
C ASP A 36 5.29 15.67 4.47
N LEU A 37 5.43 14.42 4.02
CA LEU A 37 4.49 13.34 4.35
C LEU A 37 4.46 13.05 5.86
N VAL A 38 5.62 12.93 6.50
CA VAL A 38 5.71 12.69 7.97
C VAL A 38 5.11 13.85 8.74
N ARG A 39 5.40 15.09 8.34
CA ARG A 39 4.82 16.30 8.94
C ARG A 39 3.30 16.29 8.84
N ARG A 40 2.73 15.97 7.67
CA ARG A 40 1.27 15.90 7.46
C ARG A 40 0.63 14.74 8.21
N ALA A 41 1.35 13.64 8.41
CA ALA A 41 0.85 12.48 9.13
C ALA A 41 0.66 12.75 10.64
N GLY A 42 1.28 13.81 11.19
CA GLY A 42 0.98 14.31 12.54
C GLY A 42 1.20 13.27 13.64
N GLY A 43 2.24 12.44 13.49
CA GLY A 43 2.56 11.36 14.43
C GLY A 43 1.96 9.99 14.08
N LYS A 44 1.07 9.90 13.07
CA LYS A 44 0.63 8.62 12.53
C LYS A 44 1.74 8.04 11.62
N PRO A 45 2.15 6.77 11.79
CA PRO A 45 3.18 6.18 10.93
C PRO A 45 2.73 6.11 9.46
N VAL A 46 3.66 6.41 8.55
CA VAL A 46 3.45 6.38 7.10
C VAL A 46 3.94 5.05 6.53
N ARG A 47 3.03 4.29 5.92
CA ARG A 47 3.37 3.10 5.15
C ARG A 47 3.59 3.46 3.70
N VAL A 48 4.78 3.20 3.16
CA VAL A 48 5.10 3.54 1.75
C VAL A 48 4.46 2.55 0.79
N ALA A 49 3.76 3.04 -0.24
CA ALA A 49 3.20 2.20 -1.28
C ALA A 49 4.27 1.85 -2.33
N SER A 50 4.58 0.57 -2.50
CA SER A 50 5.67 0.12 -3.39
C SER A 50 5.40 0.42 -4.86
N LYS A 51 4.13 0.39 -5.31
CA LYS A 51 3.75 0.46 -6.73
C LYS A 51 4.38 1.61 -7.53
N SER A 52 4.55 2.77 -6.91
CA SER A 52 5.03 3.99 -7.57
C SER A 52 6.54 4.18 -7.43
N VAL A 53 7.19 3.41 -6.55
CA VAL A 53 8.62 3.51 -6.28
C VAL A 53 9.37 2.35 -6.93
N ARG A 54 8.91 1.11 -6.68
CA ARG A 54 9.50 -0.17 -7.14
C ARG A 54 11.03 -0.19 -7.23
N CYS A 55 11.67 0.45 -6.26
CA CYS A 55 13.13 0.55 -6.15
C CYS A 55 13.49 0.27 -4.69
N ARG A 56 14.12 -0.89 -4.46
CA ARG A 56 14.45 -1.36 -3.11
C ARG A 56 15.29 -0.36 -2.33
N ALA A 57 16.32 0.23 -2.97
CA ALA A 57 17.18 1.22 -2.32
C ALA A 57 16.40 2.47 -1.84
N LEU A 58 15.37 2.90 -2.59
CA LEU A 58 14.52 4.02 -2.17
C LEU A 58 13.55 3.63 -1.05
N LEU A 59 13.05 2.38 -1.06
CA LEU A 59 12.23 1.85 0.03
C LEU A 59 13.03 1.72 1.33
N GLU A 60 14.26 1.18 1.26
CA GLU A 60 15.21 1.14 2.38
C GLU A 60 15.51 2.55 2.89
N ARG A 61 15.80 3.49 1.98
CA ARG A 61 16.08 4.89 2.33
C ARG A 61 14.94 5.54 3.09
N VAL A 62 13.70 5.39 2.62
CA VAL A 62 12.55 6.05 3.28
C VAL A 62 12.20 5.39 4.61
N LEU A 63 12.34 4.06 4.72
CA LEU A 63 12.10 3.32 5.96
C LEU A 63 13.16 3.55 7.03
N ALA A 64 14.37 3.95 6.64
CA ALA A 64 15.40 4.40 7.59
C ALA A 64 15.06 5.76 8.25
N ARG A 65 14.05 6.48 7.76
CA ARG A 65 13.62 7.78 8.30
C ARG A 65 12.58 7.58 9.41
N PRO A 66 12.67 8.35 10.52
CA PRO A 66 11.60 8.39 11.51
C PRO A 66 10.25 8.77 10.90
N GLY A 67 9.18 8.12 11.35
CA GLY A 67 7.81 8.38 10.91
C GLY A 67 7.33 7.49 9.76
N PHE A 68 8.22 6.78 9.07
CA PHE A 68 7.85 5.71 8.14
C PHE A 68 7.84 4.34 8.83
N ALA A 69 6.86 3.51 8.49
CA ALA A 69 6.73 2.16 9.01
C ALA A 69 6.06 1.23 7.99
N GLY A 70 6.81 0.24 7.53
CA GLY A 70 6.35 -0.81 6.63
C GLY A 70 6.07 -0.36 5.19
N ILE A 71 5.74 -1.35 4.36
CA ILE A 71 5.44 -1.19 2.94
C ILE A 71 4.01 -1.66 2.67
N MET A 72 3.33 -1.00 1.74
CA MET A 72 2.10 -1.51 1.12
C MET A 72 2.43 -2.00 -0.30
N SER A 73 2.37 -3.31 -0.52
CA SER A 73 2.60 -3.99 -1.80
C SER A 73 1.30 -4.26 -2.54
N PHE A 74 1.39 -4.69 -3.81
CA PHE A 74 0.20 -4.77 -4.69
C PHE A 74 -0.06 -6.15 -5.26
N THR A 75 0.87 -7.10 -5.14
CA THR A 75 0.65 -8.52 -5.43
C THR A 75 1.23 -9.37 -4.30
N LEU A 76 0.68 -10.57 -4.08
CA LEU A 76 1.21 -11.46 -3.04
C LEU A 76 2.66 -11.87 -3.36
N ALA A 77 2.98 -12.14 -4.62
CA ALA A 77 4.35 -12.41 -5.05
C ALA A 77 5.32 -11.26 -4.74
N GLU A 78 4.92 -10.00 -4.93
CA GLU A 78 5.72 -8.83 -4.54
C GLU A 78 5.89 -8.77 -3.01
N SER A 79 4.83 -9.05 -2.24
CA SER A 79 4.91 -9.08 -0.78
C SER A 79 5.95 -10.08 -0.27
N LEU A 80 5.92 -11.31 -0.79
CA LEU A 80 6.87 -12.35 -0.40
C LEU A 80 8.30 -12.00 -0.84
N TRP A 81 8.46 -11.43 -2.04
CA TRP A 81 9.76 -10.96 -2.51
C TRP A 81 10.34 -9.86 -1.62
N LEU A 82 9.53 -8.87 -1.21
CA LEU A 82 9.94 -7.81 -0.29
C LEU A 82 10.30 -8.39 1.09
N ALA A 83 9.50 -9.30 1.63
CA ALA A 83 9.80 -9.96 2.90
C ALA A 83 11.13 -10.72 2.85
N ARG A 84 11.39 -11.48 1.78
CA ARG A 84 12.70 -12.12 1.55
C ARG A 84 13.87 -11.14 1.44
N ALA A 85 13.61 -9.94 0.92
CA ALA A 85 14.60 -8.89 0.80
C ALA A 85 14.93 -8.21 2.15
N GLY A 86 14.25 -8.59 3.24
CA GLY A 86 14.49 -8.07 4.59
C GLY A 86 13.49 -7.03 5.08
N PHE A 87 12.35 -6.86 4.40
CA PHE A 87 11.29 -5.98 4.88
C PHE A 87 10.30 -6.74 5.78
N ASP A 88 10.32 -6.43 7.07
CA ASP A 88 9.59 -7.21 8.09
C ASP A 88 8.13 -6.77 8.31
N ASP A 89 7.65 -5.77 7.57
CA ASP A 89 6.27 -5.29 7.66
C ASP A 89 5.72 -4.91 6.28
N VAL A 90 5.02 -5.85 5.66
CA VAL A 90 4.48 -5.71 4.30
C VAL A 90 2.98 -5.98 4.30
N LEU A 91 2.18 -4.98 3.93
CA LEU A 91 0.73 -5.08 3.81
C LEU A 91 0.38 -5.23 2.33
N LEU A 92 -0.25 -6.34 1.97
CA LEU A 92 -0.82 -6.49 0.64
C LEU A 92 -2.06 -5.60 0.49
N ALA A 93 -2.08 -4.77 -0.56
CA ALA A 93 -3.11 -3.77 -0.76
C ALA A 93 -4.49 -4.33 -1.14
N TYR A 94 -4.56 -5.56 -1.65
CA TYR A 94 -5.78 -6.17 -2.21
C TYR A 94 -5.89 -7.65 -1.87
N PRO A 95 -7.10 -8.23 -1.84
CA PRO A 95 -7.24 -9.67 -1.78
C PRO A 95 -6.50 -10.36 -2.93
N SER A 96 -5.96 -11.55 -2.68
CA SER A 96 -5.24 -12.36 -3.66
C SER A 96 -5.95 -13.69 -3.88
N ALA A 97 -5.81 -14.23 -5.08
CA ALA A 97 -6.21 -15.59 -5.42
C ALA A 97 -4.99 -16.49 -5.74
N ASP A 98 -3.77 -16.02 -5.48
CA ASP A 98 -2.53 -16.75 -5.76
C ASP A 98 -2.31 -17.88 -4.75
N ARG A 99 -2.81 -19.07 -5.11
CA ARG A 99 -2.72 -20.27 -4.28
C ARG A 99 -1.28 -20.69 -4.00
N SER A 100 -0.39 -20.54 -4.98
CA SER A 100 1.01 -20.95 -4.83
C SER A 100 1.74 -20.05 -3.82
N ALA A 101 1.52 -18.75 -3.89
CA ALA A 101 2.11 -17.81 -2.94
C ALA A 101 1.47 -17.92 -1.55
N PHE A 102 0.20 -18.32 -1.43
CA PHE A 102 -0.38 -18.66 -0.12
C PHE A 102 0.20 -19.94 0.49
N ALA A 103 0.49 -20.95 -0.33
CA ALA A 103 1.20 -22.15 0.12
C ALA A 103 2.57 -21.79 0.70
N GLU A 104 3.33 -20.94 -0.01
CA GLU A 104 4.63 -20.43 0.43
C GLU A 104 4.52 -19.60 1.71
N LEU A 105 3.56 -18.66 1.77
CA LEU A 105 3.32 -17.83 2.95
C LEU A 105 2.99 -18.69 4.19
N ALA A 106 2.18 -19.73 4.03
CA ALA A 106 1.75 -20.61 5.13
C ALA A 106 2.85 -21.57 5.60
N ALA A 107 3.91 -21.75 4.82
CA ALA A 107 4.99 -22.70 5.09
C ALA A 107 6.25 -22.05 5.69
N ASP A 108 6.38 -20.71 5.64
CA ASP A 108 7.55 -19.99 6.11
C ASP A 108 7.19 -19.03 7.26
N PRO A 109 7.69 -19.25 8.50
CA PRO A 109 7.36 -18.41 9.66
C PRO A 109 7.83 -16.96 9.50
N LYS A 110 8.92 -16.71 8.76
CA LYS A 110 9.40 -15.34 8.52
C LYS A 110 8.47 -14.60 7.58
N LEU A 111 8.02 -15.26 6.51
CA LEU A 111 7.06 -14.66 5.57
C LEU A 111 5.72 -14.41 6.25
N ALA A 112 5.20 -15.37 7.02
CA ALA A 112 3.95 -15.26 7.75
C ALA A 112 3.97 -14.13 8.80
N ALA A 113 5.12 -13.93 9.46
CA ALA A 113 5.31 -12.83 10.41
C ALA A 113 5.35 -11.45 9.73
N ALA A 114 5.99 -11.36 8.56
CA ALA A 114 6.21 -10.09 7.86
C ALA A 114 5.02 -9.63 7.00
N VAL A 115 4.30 -10.57 6.39
CA VAL A 115 3.26 -10.26 5.39
C VAL A 115 1.87 -10.29 6.01
N THR A 116 1.15 -9.19 5.85
CA THR A 116 -0.28 -9.08 6.17
C THR A 116 -1.08 -9.07 4.87
N VAL A 117 -2.04 -9.99 4.74
CA VAL A 117 -2.90 -10.12 3.56
C VAL A 117 -4.24 -9.43 3.75
N MET A 118 -4.86 -8.97 2.67
CA MET A 118 -6.17 -8.31 2.72
C MET A 118 -7.29 -9.32 2.52
N VAL A 119 -8.37 -9.18 3.29
CA VAL A 119 -9.59 -9.98 3.14
C VAL A 119 -10.83 -9.08 3.28
N ASP A 120 -11.82 -9.31 2.45
CA ASP A 120 -13.13 -8.66 2.51
C ASP A 120 -14.31 -9.62 2.27
N ASP A 121 -14.04 -10.92 2.14
CA ASP A 121 -15.05 -11.96 1.98
C ASP A 121 -14.61 -13.28 2.63
N HIS A 122 -15.57 -14.06 3.14
CA HIS A 122 -15.30 -15.36 3.76
C HIS A 122 -14.65 -16.36 2.79
N ALA A 123 -15.00 -16.32 1.50
CA ALA A 123 -14.45 -17.20 0.47
C ALA A 123 -12.93 -17.05 0.31
N GLN A 124 -12.37 -15.89 0.66
CA GLN A 124 -10.92 -15.68 0.62
C GLN A 124 -10.23 -16.41 1.77
N LEU A 125 -10.84 -16.49 2.96
CA LEU A 125 -10.32 -17.33 4.05
C LEU A 125 -10.33 -18.81 3.67
N GLU A 126 -11.39 -19.27 3.00
CA GLU A 126 -11.45 -20.64 2.45
C GLU A 126 -10.36 -20.89 1.41
N LEU A 127 -10.14 -19.93 0.50
CA LEU A 127 -9.11 -20.04 -0.52
C LEU A 127 -7.71 -20.17 0.11
N ILE A 128 -7.42 -19.35 1.12
CA ILE A 128 -6.12 -19.38 1.80
C ILE A 128 -5.92 -20.72 2.50
N ASP A 129 -6.92 -21.21 3.24
CA ASP A 129 -6.84 -22.48 3.94
C ASP A 129 -6.64 -23.67 3.00
N ALA A 130 -7.40 -23.71 1.90
CA ALA A 130 -7.26 -24.73 0.88
C ALA A 130 -5.89 -24.70 0.19
N SER A 131 -5.17 -23.57 0.26
CA SER A 131 -3.90 -23.37 -0.42
C SER A 131 -2.68 -23.65 0.46
N ARG A 132 -2.83 -23.91 1.77
CA ARG A 132 -1.69 -24.02 2.71
C ARG A 132 -0.68 -25.12 2.37
N ALA A 133 -1.06 -26.14 1.59
CA ALA A 133 -0.18 -27.26 1.17
C ALA A 133 0.61 -27.91 2.33
N GLY A 134 0.00 -28.02 3.52
CA GLY A 134 0.63 -28.57 4.74
C GLY A 134 1.29 -27.52 5.65
N GLY A 135 1.43 -26.27 5.19
CA GLY A 135 1.88 -25.13 5.98
C GLY A 135 0.94 -24.83 7.15
N ARG A 136 1.52 -24.44 8.29
CA ARG A 136 0.82 -24.29 9.58
C ARG A 136 0.97 -22.89 10.18
N GLU A 137 1.70 -22.00 9.52
CA GLU A 137 1.97 -20.66 10.05
C GLU A 137 0.70 -19.83 10.14
N GLU A 138 0.60 -19.01 11.19
CA GLU A 138 -0.53 -18.11 11.39
C GLU A 138 -0.46 -16.95 10.39
N ILE A 139 -1.48 -16.80 9.54
CA ILE A 139 -1.51 -15.76 8.52
C ILE A 139 -2.16 -14.50 9.09
N ARG A 140 -1.44 -13.37 8.99
CA ARG A 140 -1.92 -12.05 9.42
C ARG A 140 -2.90 -11.49 8.37
N VAL A 141 -4.07 -11.09 8.82
CA VAL A 141 -5.15 -10.58 7.97
C VAL A 141 -5.54 -9.16 8.36
N CYS A 142 -5.72 -8.32 7.35
CA CYS A 142 -6.33 -7.00 7.45
C CYS A 142 -7.69 -7.03 6.73
N LEU A 143 -8.72 -6.43 7.33
CA LEU A 143 -10.04 -6.36 6.70
C LEU A 143 -10.21 -5.06 5.91
N GLU A 144 -10.77 -5.15 4.70
CA GLU A 144 -11.00 -3.98 3.86
C GLU A 144 -12.44 -3.44 3.95
N LEU A 145 -12.56 -2.12 4.19
CA LEU A 145 -13.83 -1.39 4.27
C LEU A 145 -14.04 -0.49 3.03
N ASP A 146 -15.23 -0.54 2.45
CA ASP A 146 -15.72 0.41 1.45
C ASP A 146 -16.02 1.78 2.07
N THR A 147 -15.20 2.77 1.70
CA THR A 147 -15.44 4.19 2.04
C THR A 147 -15.95 5.00 0.86
N SER A 148 -16.48 4.37 -0.18
CA SER A 148 -17.07 5.12 -1.30
C SER A 148 -18.20 6.04 -0.83
N LEU A 149 -18.25 7.24 -1.40
CA LEU A 149 -19.31 8.20 -1.14
C LEU A 149 -20.57 7.75 -1.89
N ARG A 150 -21.65 7.54 -1.16
CA ARG A 150 -22.95 7.13 -1.71
C ARG A 150 -23.98 8.21 -1.45
N MET A 151 -24.53 8.78 -2.51
CA MET A 151 -25.56 9.82 -2.45
C MET A 151 -26.90 9.28 -2.98
N LEU A 152 -27.99 10.00 -2.72
CA LEU A 152 -29.34 9.67 -3.20
C LEU A 152 -29.76 8.22 -2.89
N GLY A 153 -29.56 7.77 -1.65
CA GLY A 153 -29.89 6.40 -1.25
C GLY A 153 -29.03 5.32 -1.91
N GLY A 154 -27.84 5.66 -2.42
CA GLY A 154 -26.91 4.73 -3.05
C GLY A 154 -27.03 4.61 -4.57
N ARG A 155 -27.88 5.43 -5.20
CA ARG A 155 -28.01 5.56 -6.67
C ARG A 155 -26.79 6.22 -7.32
N VAL A 156 -26.10 7.06 -6.58
CA VAL A 156 -24.83 7.66 -7.01
C VAL A 156 -23.72 7.15 -6.10
N ARG A 157 -22.66 6.61 -6.70
CA ARG A 157 -21.45 6.16 -6.01
C ARG A 157 -20.23 6.88 -6.58
N ILE A 158 -19.41 7.45 -5.70
CA ILE A 158 -18.15 8.09 -6.05
C ILE A 158 -17.03 7.39 -5.25
N GLY A 159 -15.97 6.99 -5.95
CA GLY A 159 -14.87 6.21 -5.39
C GLY A 159 -14.79 4.80 -5.97
N ALA A 160 -13.67 4.13 -5.71
CA ALA A 160 -13.40 2.80 -6.25
C ALA A 160 -14.28 1.72 -5.60
N LEU A 161 -14.73 0.74 -6.40
CA LEU A 161 -15.35 -0.49 -5.91
C LEU A 161 -14.27 -1.41 -5.36
N ARG A 162 -13.80 -1.11 -4.14
CA ARG A 162 -12.71 -1.86 -3.53
C ARG A 162 -13.16 -3.04 -2.68
N SER A 163 -14.18 -2.85 -1.87
CA SER A 163 -14.72 -3.86 -0.97
C SER A 163 -16.25 -3.89 -1.03
N PRO A 164 -16.90 -5.05 -0.80
CA PRO A 164 -18.34 -5.15 -0.59
C PRO A 164 -18.74 -4.80 0.86
N LEU A 165 -17.79 -4.80 1.80
CA LEU A 165 -18.05 -4.56 3.22
C LEU A 165 -18.16 -3.06 3.49
N ARG A 166 -19.34 -2.63 3.93
CA ARG A 166 -19.62 -1.22 4.24
C ARG A 166 -20.19 -1.00 5.64
N SER A 167 -20.95 -1.98 6.16
CA SER A 167 -21.60 -1.84 7.45
C SER A 167 -20.70 -2.32 8.59
N PRO A 168 -20.74 -1.68 9.77
CA PRO A 168 -20.05 -2.20 10.95
C PRO A 168 -20.45 -3.63 11.30
N ALA A 169 -21.71 -4.00 11.05
CA ALA A 169 -22.23 -5.35 11.33
C ALA A 169 -21.55 -6.42 10.45
N HIS A 170 -21.43 -6.19 9.14
CA HIS A 170 -20.76 -7.15 8.24
C HIS A 170 -19.25 -7.25 8.52
N LEU A 171 -18.60 -6.11 8.79
CA LEU A 171 -17.19 -6.10 9.24
C LEU A 171 -17.01 -6.91 10.53
N ALA A 172 -17.88 -6.71 11.52
CA ALA A 172 -17.83 -7.43 12.80
C ALA A 172 -18.11 -8.92 12.63
N GLU A 173 -18.95 -9.32 11.68
CA GLU A 173 -19.20 -10.71 11.33
C GLU A 173 -17.95 -11.38 10.74
N LEU A 174 -17.34 -10.76 9.72
CA LEU A 174 -16.11 -11.28 9.13
C LEU A 174 -14.95 -11.30 10.13
N ALA A 175 -14.80 -10.27 10.95
CA ALA A 175 -13.79 -10.22 12.02
C ALA A 175 -13.95 -11.38 13.02
N ARG A 176 -15.19 -11.68 13.42
CA ARG A 176 -15.49 -12.84 14.27
C ARG A 176 -15.20 -14.16 13.56
N SER A 177 -15.38 -14.24 12.24
CA SER A 177 -15.00 -15.41 11.45
C SER A 177 -13.50 -15.63 11.43
N VAL A 178 -12.70 -14.57 11.24
CA VAL A 178 -11.24 -14.64 11.35
C VAL A 178 -10.83 -15.11 12.74
N ALA A 179 -11.39 -14.53 13.80
CA ALA A 179 -11.04 -14.86 15.18
C ALA A 179 -11.37 -16.32 15.58
N ARG A 180 -12.41 -16.92 14.99
CA ARG A 180 -12.78 -18.32 15.25
C ARG A 180 -12.00 -19.34 14.42
N ARG A 181 -11.26 -18.90 13.40
CA ARG A 181 -10.60 -19.78 12.44
C ARG A 181 -9.12 -19.94 12.81
N PRO A 182 -8.68 -21.15 13.20
CA PRO A 182 -7.28 -21.38 13.52
C PRO A 182 -6.35 -21.03 12.36
N GLY A 183 -5.16 -20.53 12.69
CA GLY A 183 -4.14 -20.19 11.70
C GLY A 183 -4.36 -18.86 10.98
N PHE A 184 -5.26 -18.00 11.47
CA PHE A 184 -5.38 -16.61 11.05
C PHE A 184 -5.36 -15.66 12.25
N ARG A 185 -4.82 -14.46 12.03
CA ARG A 185 -4.85 -13.39 13.02
C ARG A 185 -5.29 -12.09 12.40
N LEU A 186 -6.38 -11.53 12.93
CA LEU A 186 -6.82 -10.19 12.57
C LEU A 186 -5.85 -9.16 13.17
N VAL A 187 -5.19 -8.36 12.32
CA VAL A 187 -4.20 -7.35 12.75
C VAL A 187 -4.59 -5.91 12.41
N GLY A 188 -5.66 -5.71 11.65
CA GLY A 188 -6.09 -4.35 11.31
C GLY A 188 -7.32 -4.26 10.41
N LEU A 189 -7.66 -3.01 10.14
CA LEU A 189 -8.68 -2.59 9.19
C LEU A 189 -8.02 -1.60 8.22
N MET A 190 -8.37 -1.71 6.95
CA MET A 190 -7.91 -0.80 5.91
C MET A 190 -9.11 -0.17 5.22
N ALA A 191 -9.02 1.14 5.06
CA ALA A 191 -9.98 1.96 4.35
C ALA A 191 -9.22 2.82 3.35
N TYR A 192 -9.69 2.87 2.12
CA TYR A 192 -9.08 3.68 1.06
C TYR A 192 -10.10 4.63 0.44
N GLU A 193 -9.99 5.90 0.79
CA GLU A 193 -10.84 6.99 0.29
C GLU A 193 -10.44 7.42 -1.13
N GLY A 194 -10.56 6.49 -2.09
CA GLY A 194 -10.16 6.71 -3.48
C GLY A 194 -10.90 7.85 -4.17
N HIS A 195 -12.04 8.30 -3.62
CA HIS A 195 -12.78 9.46 -4.10
C HIS A 195 -12.11 10.80 -3.78
N VAL A 196 -11.20 10.85 -2.81
CA VAL A 196 -10.37 12.02 -2.48
C VAL A 196 -9.03 11.96 -3.22
N ALA A 197 -8.55 10.75 -3.53
CA ALA A 197 -7.24 10.54 -4.18
C ALA A 197 -7.13 11.10 -5.62
N GLY A 198 -8.25 11.51 -6.23
CA GLY A 198 -8.28 12.17 -7.53
C GLY A 198 -8.38 13.70 -7.48
N VAL A 199 -8.38 14.31 -6.30
CA VAL A 199 -8.40 15.77 -6.15
C VAL A 199 -6.98 16.30 -6.40
N GLY A 200 -6.83 17.22 -7.35
CA GLY A 200 -5.55 17.80 -7.71
C GLY A 200 -4.87 18.56 -6.57
N ASP A 201 -3.54 18.64 -6.65
CA ASP A 201 -2.74 19.36 -5.68
C ASP A 201 -3.06 20.86 -5.66
N ALA A 202 -3.02 21.46 -4.47
CA ALA A 202 -2.98 22.90 -4.28
C ALA A 202 -1.60 23.44 -4.71
N LEU A 203 -1.46 23.79 -5.99
CA LEU A 203 -0.24 24.33 -6.56
C LEU A 203 0.02 25.75 -6.04
N ALA A 204 1.11 25.91 -5.27
CA ALA A 204 1.55 27.20 -4.77
C ALA A 204 1.69 28.23 -5.92
N GLY A 205 1.06 29.40 -5.75
CA GLY A 205 1.06 30.48 -6.75
C GLY A 205 0.23 30.21 -8.01
N ARG A 206 -0.54 29.11 -8.09
CA ARG A 206 -1.37 28.77 -9.26
C ARG A 206 -2.81 28.38 -8.87
N PRO A 207 -3.61 29.31 -8.31
CA PRO A 207 -4.94 29.01 -7.76
C PRO A 207 -5.96 28.58 -8.82
N LEU A 208 -5.91 29.16 -10.03
CA LEU A 208 -6.81 28.77 -11.13
C LEU A 208 -6.54 27.34 -11.61
N ARG A 209 -5.26 26.94 -11.69
CA ARG A 209 -4.88 25.59 -12.09
C ARG A 209 -5.28 24.58 -11.02
N SER A 210 -5.08 24.90 -9.74
CA SER A 210 -5.46 24.06 -8.60
C SER A 210 -6.97 23.80 -8.48
N ARG A 211 -7.82 24.59 -9.17
CA ARG A 211 -9.28 24.38 -9.22
C ARG A 211 -9.72 23.54 -10.43
N ALA A 212 -8.83 23.32 -11.41
CA ALA A 212 -9.13 22.67 -12.68
C ALA A 212 -8.56 21.24 -12.79
N ILE A 213 -7.73 20.84 -11.82
CA ILE A 213 -7.23 19.48 -11.57
C ILE A 213 -7.66 19.09 -10.16
#